data_AF-A0A378X0D8-F1
#
_entry.id   AF-A0A378X0D8-F1
#
_cell.length_a   1.000
_cell.length_b   1.000
_cell.length_c   1.000
_cell.angle_alpha   90.00
_cell.angle_beta   90.00
_cell.angle_gamma   90.00
#
_symmetry.space_group_name_H-M   'P 1'
#
loop_
_entity.id
_entity.type
_entity.pdbx_description
1 polymer ?
#
loop_
_entity_poly.entity_id
_entity_poly.type
_entity_poly.pdbx_seq_one_letter_code
_entity_poly.pdbx_strand_id
1 'polypeptide(L)'
;MEDPFGSPPHVGRAAIEKFYGALDSAHMRTELLDLRIAGGAAAFRFRVVTETGSRTTTIEPIDVMTFDEDARITGMRAFWSPEDVRVD
;
A
#
# COMPACT_ATOMS: atom_id res chain seq x y z
N MET A 1 9.18 -5.15 -0.37
CA MET A 1 7.96 -4.36 -0.60
C MET A 1 8.09 -3.71 -1.96
N GLU A 2 7.10 -3.85 -2.81
CA GLU A 2 7.06 -3.28 -4.16
C GLU A 2 5.80 -2.43 -4.28
N ASP A 3 5.96 -1.12 -4.44
CA ASP A 3 4.84 -0.18 -4.46
C ASP A 3 5.18 1.01 -5.40
N PRO A 4 4.63 1.02 -6.64
CA PRO A 4 3.78 -0.01 -7.24
C PRO A 4 4.56 -1.30 -7.59
N PHE A 5 3.85 -2.40 -7.80
CA PHE A 5 4.46 -3.65 -8.26
C PHE A 5 5.19 -3.48 -9.60
N GLY A 6 6.40 -4.03 -9.71
CA GLY A 6 7.31 -3.81 -10.84
C GLY A 6 8.31 -2.66 -10.64
N SER A 7 8.18 -1.87 -9.58
CA SER A 7 9.22 -0.94 -9.13
C SER A 7 10.38 -1.68 -8.43
N PRO A 8 11.57 -1.07 -8.32
CA PRO A 8 12.66 -1.62 -7.51
C PRO A 8 12.20 -1.87 -6.07
N PRO A 9 12.42 -3.08 -5.51
CA PRO A 9 11.89 -3.43 -4.20
C PRO A 9 12.57 -2.65 -3.07
N HIS A 10 11.79 -2.21 -2.09
CA HIS A 10 12.28 -1.81 -0.78
C HIS A 10 12.54 -3.07 0.06
N VAL A 11 13.82 -3.28 0.41
CA VAL A 11 14.30 -4.49 1.11
C VAL A 11 14.81 -4.14 2.50
N GLY A 12 14.29 -4.85 3.52
CA GLY A 12 14.67 -4.67 4.92
C GLY A 12 13.95 -3.51 5.62
N ARG A 13 13.95 -3.56 6.95
CA ARG A 13 13.17 -2.65 7.80
C ARG A 13 13.49 -1.18 7.56
N ALA A 14 14.76 -0.81 7.49
CA ALA A 14 15.18 0.58 7.31
C ALA A 14 14.73 1.19 5.98
N ALA A 15 14.76 0.41 4.89
CA ALA A 15 14.29 0.88 3.58
C ALA A 15 12.76 1.07 3.56
N ILE A 16 12.03 0.18 4.24
CA ILE A 16 10.57 0.24 4.37
C ILE A 16 10.14 1.41 5.27
N GLU A 17 10.81 1.62 6.40
CA GLU A 17 10.57 2.79 7.27
C GLU A 17 10.80 4.10 6.54
N LYS A 18 11.90 4.20 5.78
CA LYS A 18 12.19 5.38 4.96
C LYS A 18 11.10 5.63 3.91
N PHE A 19 10.57 4.57 3.29
CA PHE A 19 9.47 4.68 2.33
C PHE A 19 8.21 5.25 2.98
N TYR A 20 7.77 4.65 4.09
CA TYR A 20 6.55 5.11 4.77
C TYR A 20 6.69 6.48 5.44
N GLY A 21 7.90 6.88 5.86
CA GLY A 21 8.15 8.22 6.42
C GLY A 21 7.85 9.37 5.45
N ALA A 22 7.76 9.10 4.14
CA ALA A 22 7.31 10.10 3.16
C ALA A 22 5.82 10.48 3.35
N LEU A 23 5.04 9.66 4.06
CA LEU A 23 3.62 9.87 4.32
C LEU A 23 3.35 10.60 5.65
N ASP A 24 4.36 10.84 6.49
CA ASP A 24 4.20 11.41 7.84
C ASP A 24 3.54 12.80 7.84
N SER A 25 3.69 13.56 6.75
CA SER A 25 3.13 14.91 6.62
C SER A 25 1.75 14.95 5.96
N ALA A 26 1.25 13.82 5.48
CA ALA A 26 0.00 13.72 4.74
C ALA A 26 -1.16 13.34 5.67
N HIS A 27 -2.30 14.03 5.53
CA HIS A 27 -3.55 13.55 6.10
C HIS A 27 -4.07 12.41 5.23
N MET A 28 -3.94 11.18 5.72
CA MET A 28 -4.30 9.97 4.99
C MET A 28 -5.48 9.26 5.67
N ARG A 29 -6.46 8.83 4.88
CA ARG A 29 -7.53 7.90 5.30
C ARG A 29 -7.52 6.67 4.42
N THR A 30 -7.78 5.52 5.02
CA THR A 30 -7.91 4.25 4.30
C THR A 30 -9.24 3.57 4.59
N GLU A 31 -9.80 2.90 3.58
CA GLU A 31 -11.05 2.13 3.68
C GLU A 31 -10.85 0.77 3.02
N LEU A 32 -11.06 -0.32 3.77
CA LEU A 32 -11.03 -1.67 3.20
C LEU A 32 -12.30 -1.91 2.39
N LEU A 33 -12.15 -2.21 1.10
CA LEU A 33 -13.27 -2.45 0.19
C LEU A 33 -13.56 -3.94 0.01
N ASP A 34 -12.51 -4.76 -0.05
CA ASP A 34 -12.64 -6.21 -0.23
C ASP A 34 -11.38 -6.95 0.25
N LEU A 35 -11.52 -8.21 0.70
CA LEU A 35 -10.44 -9.01 1.27
C LEU A 35 -10.65 -10.51 1.00
N ARG A 36 -9.58 -11.19 0.58
CA ARG A 36 -9.47 -12.66 0.61
C ARG A 36 -8.21 -13.06 1.34
N ILE A 37 -8.34 -14.11 2.13
CA ILE A 37 -7.25 -14.76 2.85
C ILE A 37 -7.18 -16.20 2.37
N ALA A 38 -5.98 -16.64 1.98
CA ALA A 38 -5.73 -18.01 1.59
C ALA A 38 -4.29 -18.40 1.91
N GLY A 39 -4.09 -19.49 2.64
CA GLY A 39 -2.78 -19.87 3.15
C GLY A 39 -2.16 -18.77 4.01
N GLY A 40 -0.86 -18.55 3.87
CA GLY A 40 -0.12 -17.45 4.54
C GLY A 40 -0.17 -16.12 3.78
N ALA A 41 -1.25 -15.84 3.05
CA ALA A 41 -1.37 -14.62 2.23
C ALA A 41 -2.74 -13.96 2.35
N ALA A 42 -2.75 -12.64 2.17
CA ALA A 42 -3.94 -11.81 2.05
C ALA A 42 -3.87 -10.98 0.76
N ALA A 43 -4.96 -10.96 0.01
CA ALA A 43 -5.16 -10.06 -1.12
C ALA A 43 -6.34 -9.14 -0.82
N PHE A 44 -6.14 -7.84 -0.88
CA PHE A 44 -7.18 -6.88 -0.52
C PHE A 44 -7.19 -5.65 -1.41
N ARG A 45 -8.40 -5.18 -1.72
CA ARG A 45 -8.61 -3.88 -2.35
C ARG A 45 -9.02 -2.89 -1.28
N PHE A 46 -8.39 -1.73 -1.26
CA PHE A 46 -8.69 -0.68 -0.30
C PHE A 46 -8.56 0.67 -0.98
N ARG A 47 -9.29 1.66 -0.47
CA ARG A 47 -9.18 3.06 -0.91
C ARG A 47 -8.18 3.78 -0.03
N VAL A 48 -7.27 4.52 -0.64
CA VAL A 48 -6.38 5.47 0.03
C VAL A 48 -6.76 6.86 -0.44
N VAL A 49 -7.09 7.72 0.51
CA VAL A 49 -7.34 9.15 0.26
C VAL A 49 -6.26 9.94 1.00
N THR A 50 -5.51 10.73 0.26
CA THR A 50 -4.45 11.59 0.78
C THR A 50 -4.78 13.04 0.49
N GLU A 51 -4.79 13.87 1.54
CA GLU A 51 -5.03 15.30 1.46
C GLU A 51 -3.69 16.04 1.63
N THR A 52 -3.32 16.89 0.68
CA THR A 52 -2.14 17.76 0.75
C THR A 52 -2.50 19.18 0.33
N GLY A 53 -2.64 20.07 1.31
CA GLY A 53 -3.15 21.42 1.07
C GLY A 53 -4.60 21.39 0.59
N SER A 54 -4.87 21.95 -0.60
CA SER A 54 -6.20 21.91 -1.23
C SER A 54 -6.40 20.72 -2.17
N ARG A 55 -5.37 19.89 -2.38
CA ARG A 55 -5.41 18.77 -3.33
C ARG A 55 -5.80 17.49 -2.61
N THR A 56 -6.80 16.80 -3.15
CA THR A 56 -7.16 15.45 -2.69
C THR A 56 -6.74 14.44 -3.75
N THR A 57 -6.07 13.38 -3.33
CA THR A 57 -5.67 12.28 -4.21
C THR A 57 -6.29 10.99 -3.71
N THR A 58 -6.97 10.26 -4.60
CA THR A 58 -7.58 8.97 -4.30
C THR A 58 -7.00 7.89 -5.19
N ILE A 59 -6.66 6.75 -4.60
CA ILE A 59 -6.25 5.54 -5.32
C ILE A 59 -6.88 4.31 -4.66
N GLU A 60 -7.18 3.27 -5.44
CA GLU A 60 -7.75 2.02 -4.95
C GLU A 60 -6.90 0.80 -5.34
N PRO A 61 -5.68 0.65 -4.80
CA PRO A 61 -4.81 -0.47 -5.14
C PRO A 61 -5.37 -1.81 -4.67
N ILE A 62 -4.84 -2.88 -5.27
CA ILE A 62 -4.94 -4.24 -4.72
C ILE A 62 -3.59 -4.59 -4.11
N ASP A 63 -3.54 -4.81 -2.81
CA ASP A 63 -2.33 -5.27 -2.14
C ASP A 63 -2.36 -6.79 -1.97
N VAL A 64 -1.22 -7.43 -2.23
CA VAL A 64 -0.98 -8.83 -1.87
C VAL A 64 0.13 -8.88 -0.84
N MET A 65 -0.22 -9.30 0.38
CA MET A 65 0.70 -9.49 1.49
C MET A 65 0.91 -10.96 1.82
N THR A 66 2.12 -11.33 2.19
CA THR A 66 2.48 -12.66 2.71
C THR A 66 2.95 -12.55 4.16
N PHE A 67 2.75 -13.61 4.93
CA PHE A 67 3.00 -13.63 6.38
C PHE A 67 3.83 -14.85 6.79
N ASP A 68 4.64 -14.71 7.84
CA ASP A 68 5.29 -15.83 8.52
C ASP A 68 4.37 -16.48 9.58
N GLU A 69 4.87 -17.51 10.26
CA GLU A 69 4.14 -18.24 11.32
C GLU A 69 3.82 -17.37 12.54
N ASP A 70 4.55 -16.27 12.74
CA ASP A 70 4.33 -15.28 13.79
C ASP A 70 3.41 -14.13 13.33
N ALA A 71 2.77 -14.29 12.16
CA ALA A 71 1.92 -13.29 11.51
C ALA A 71 2.61 -11.96 11.16
N ARG A 72 3.95 -11.95 11.02
CA ARG A 72 4.67 -10.78 10.51
C ARG A 72 4.60 -10.74 8.99
N ILE A 73 4.48 -9.54 8.43
CA ILE A 73 4.51 -9.32 6.98
C ILE A 73 5.91 -9.66 6.44
N THR A 74 5.98 -10.64 5.55
CA THR A 74 7.22 -11.07 4.87
C THR A 74 7.34 -10.51 3.46
N GLY A 75 6.22 -10.06 2.87
CA GLY A 75 6.16 -9.50 1.53
C GLY A 75 4.89 -8.67 1.35
N MET A 76 4.98 -7.64 0.51
CA MET A 76 3.88 -6.78 0.12
C MET A 76 4.14 -6.29 -1.30
N ARG A 77 3.12 -6.42 -2.15
CA ARG A 77 3.08 -5.91 -3.53
C ARG A 77 1.79 -5.15 -3.73
N ALA A 78 1.89 -3.88 -4.09
CA ALA A 78 0.76 -3.01 -4.37
C ALA A 78 0.50 -2.95 -5.87
N PHE A 79 -0.63 -3.47 -6.33
CA PHE A 79 -1.02 -3.48 -7.74
C PHE A 79 -1.83 -2.22 -8.05
N TRP A 80 -1.17 -1.24 -8.67
CA TRP A 80 -1.75 -0.02 -9.21
C TRP A 80 -0.79 0.60 -10.24
N SER A 81 -1.29 1.59 -10.97
CA SER A 81 -0.56 2.38 -11.97
C SER A 81 -0.95 3.86 -11.87
N PRO A 82 -0.15 4.79 -12.45
CA PRO A 82 -0.51 6.21 -12.45
C PRO A 82 -1.91 6.52 -13.02
N GLU A 83 -2.46 5.66 -13.89
CA GLU A 83 -3.81 5.80 -14.45
C GLU A 83 -4.93 5.52 -13.43
N ASP A 84 -4.61 4.82 -12.34
CA ASP A 84 -5.55 4.52 -11.25
C ASP A 84 -5.66 5.68 -10.25
N VAL A 85 -4.80 6.70 -10.37
CA VAL A 85 -4.76 7.86 -9.49
C VAL A 85 -5.78 8.91 -9.93
N ARG A 86 -6.68 9.27 -9.01
CA ARG A 86 -7.65 10.36 -9.21
C ARG A 86 -7.25 11.55 -8.38
N VAL A 87 -7.33 12.75 -8.96
CA VAL A 87 -6.98 14.01 -8.31
C VAL A 87 -8.17 14.95 -8.42
N ASP A 88 -8.60 15.46 -7.27
CA ASP A 88 -9.62 16.51 -7.12
C ASP A 88 -8.98 17.81 -6.61
#